data_AF-A0ABD5L344-F1
#
_entry.id   AF-A0ABD5L344-F1
#
_cell.length_a   1.000
_cell.length_b   1.000
_cell.length_c   1.000
_cell.angle_alpha   90.00
_cell.angle_beta   90.00
_cell.angle_gamma   90.00
#
_symmetry.space_group_name_H-M   'P 1'
#
loop_
_entity.id
_entity.type
_entity.pdbx_description
1 polymer ?
#
loop_
_entity_poly.entity_id
_entity_poly.type
_entity_poly.pdbx_seq_one_letter_code
_entity_poly.pdbx_strand_id
1 'polypeptide(L)'
;MEFKGTPAPWLTDRNNCHSGQIATVHGCENNDWVEIWSTDWPESESVQEANAYLIASAPELLEQLIRLRNKIASYKPDDDDDLDIVDAVIAKALGQQ
;
A
#
# COMPACT_ATOMS: atom_id res chain seq x y z
N MET A 1 -10.91 5.61 -10.98
CA MET A 1 -9.74 4.79 -11.39
C MET A 1 -9.80 3.49 -10.62
N GLU A 2 -9.25 2.40 -11.16
CA GLU A 2 -9.37 1.05 -10.60
C GLU A 2 -7.99 0.45 -10.32
N PHE A 3 -7.85 -0.24 -9.19
CA PHE A 3 -6.64 -0.98 -8.84
C PHE A 3 -6.54 -2.23 -9.74
N LYS A 4 -5.43 -2.34 -10.50
CA LYS A 4 -5.21 -3.44 -11.46
C LYS A 4 -4.55 -4.68 -10.85
N GLY A 5 -4.17 -4.62 -9.57
CA GLY A 5 -3.52 -5.73 -8.87
C GLY A 5 -4.51 -6.80 -8.38
N THR A 6 -4.00 -7.74 -7.57
CA THR A 6 -4.83 -8.82 -7.00
C THR A 6 -5.87 -8.24 -6.03
N PRO A 7 -7.17 -8.55 -6.20
CA PRO A 7 -8.20 -8.04 -5.31
C PRO A 7 -8.04 -8.55 -3.87
N ALA A 8 -8.60 -7.81 -2.92
CA ALA A 8 -8.73 -8.22 -1.52
C ALA A 8 -9.49 -9.57 -1.38
N PRO A 9 -9.29 -10.29 -0.26
CA PRO A 9 -8.35 -10.01 0.82
C PRO A 9 -6.95 -10.57 0.52
N TRP A 10 -5.91 -9.88 0.97
CA TRP A 10 -4.57 -10.47 1.05
C TRP A 10 -4.36 -11.13 2.42
N LEU A 11 -3.54 -12.17 2.45
CA LEU A 11 -3.28 -12.97 3.65
C LEU A 11 -1.80 -12.87 4.04
N THR A 12 -1.53 -13.04 5.33
CA THR A 12 -0.18 -13.14 5.89
C THR A 12 0.13 -14.58 6.28
N ASP A 13 1.39 -14.99 6.19
CA ASP A 13 1.87 -16.30 6.61
C ASP A 13 3.19 -16.16 7.40
N ARG A 14 3.51 -17.12 8.27
CA ARG A 14 4.65 -17.07 9.21
C ARG A 14 5.73 -18.08 8.80
N ASN A 15 7.01 -17.69 8.97
CA ASN A 15 8.19 -18.54 8.71
C ASN A 15 8.41 -18.93 7.23
N ASN A 16 8.10 -18.04 6.28
CA ASN A 16 8.55 -18.20 4.90
C ASN A 16 10.03 -17.76 4.76
N CYS A 17 10.72 -18.19 3.68
CA CYS A 17 12.18 -18.14 3.56
C CYS A 17 12.80 -16.78 3.19
N HIS A 18 12.08 -15.66 3.36
CA HIS A 18 12.54 -14.34 2.94
C HIS A 18 12.91 -13.51 4.17
N SER A 19 14.21 -13.35 4.43
CA SER A 19 14.72 -12.58 5.58
C SER A 19 15.16 -11.17 5.14
N GLY A 20 14.69 -10.14 5.83
CA GLY A 20 15.22 -8.78 5.73
C GLY A 20 14.58 -7.87 4.66
N GLN A 21 13.33 -8.07 4.27
CA GLN A 21 12.60 -7.08 3.45
C GLN A 21 11.24 -6.84 4.08
N ILE A 22 10.65 -5.65 3.88
CA ILE A 22 9.27 -5.41 4.36
C ILE A 22 8.34 -6.36 3.61
N ALA A 23 8.52 -6.47 2.28
CA ALA A 23 7.93 -7.51 1.45
C ALA A 23 8.71 -7.68 0.15
N THR A 24 8.68 -8.90 -0.42
CA THR A 24 9.17 -9.19 -1.77
C THR A 24 7.98 -9.53 -2.66
N VAL A 25 7.86 -8.91 -3.82
CA VAL A 25 6.87 -9.26 -4.85
C VAL A 25 7.59 -10.02 -5.96
N HIS A 26 7.24 -11.29 -6.15
CA HIS A 26 7.82 -12.16 -7.17
C HIS A 26 6.95 -12.22 -8.43
N GLY A 27 7.56 -12.64 -9.54
CA GLY A 27 6.85 -12.85 -10.80
C GLY A 27 6.46 -11.54 -11.47
N CYS A 28 7.25 -10.49 -11.27
CA CYS A 28 7.08 -9.21 -11.93
C CYS A 28 7.43 -9.33 -13.43
N GLU A 29 7.25 -8.22 -14.17
CA GLU A 29 7.60 -8.17 -15.60
C GLU A 29 9.01 -8.72 -15.84
N ASN A 30 9.17 -9.53 -16.90
CA ASN A 30 10.40 -10.24 -17.23
C ASN A 30 10.86 -11.27 -16.18
N ASN A 31 9.93 -11.79 -15.36
CA ASN A 31 10.23 -12.78 -14.31
C ASN A 31 11.20 -12.23 -13.24
N ASP A 32 11.14 -10.92 -13.01
CA ASP A 32 11.92 -10.22 -11.99
C ASP A 32 11.21 -10.27 -10.62
N TRP A 33 11.84 -9.69 -9.60
CA TRP A 33 11.25 -9.43 -8.30
C TRP A 33 11.46 -7.98 -7.86
N VAL A 34 10.50 -7.45 -7.10
CA VAL A 34 10.59 -6.12 -6.50
C VAL A 34 10.65 -6.25 -4.99
N GLU A 35 11.64 -5.60 -4.39
CA GLU A 35 11.79 -5.53 -2.94
C GLU A 35 11.19 -4.22 -2.43
N ILE A 36 10.29 -4.33 -1.46
CA ILE A 36 9.73 -3.19 -0.73
C ILE A 36 10.53 -3.10 0.57
N TRP A 37 11.25 -2.00 0.74
CA TRP A 37 12.13 -1.77 1.87
C TRP A 37 12.08 -0.32 2.36
N SER A 38 12.52 -0.11 3.60
CA SER A 38 12.72 1.20 4.21
C SER A 38 14.19 1.38 4.54
N THR A 39 14.67 2.63 4.49
CA THR A 39 16.01 2.98 5.00
C THR A 39 16.10 2.82 6.52
N ASP A 40 14.97 2.94 7.20
CA ASP A 40 14.80 2.64 8.62
C ASP A 40 14.43 1.16 8.77
N TRP A 41 15.43 0.35 9.08
CA TRP A 41 15.27 -1.09 9.26
C TRP A 41 14.43 -1.40 10.50
N PRO A 42 13.52 -2.40 10.44
CA PRO A 42 12.69 -2.76 11.58
C PRO A 42 13.56 -3.19 12.77
N GLU A 43 13.37 -2.51 13.91
CA GLU A 43 14.16 -2.72 15.13
C GLU A 43 13.73 -3.99 15.91
N SER A 44 12.57 -4.57 15.57
CA SER A 44 12.04 -5.77 16.22
C SER A 44 11.11 -6.59 15.30
N GLU A 45 10.87 -7.84 15.70
CA GLU A 45 9.90 -8.73 15.04
C GLU A 45 8.48 -8.17 15.05
N SER A 46 8.08 -7.45 16.11
CA SER A 46 6.76 -6.85 16.20
C SER A 46 6.54 -5.74 15.17
N VAL A 47 7.58 -5.00 14.79
CA VAL A 47 7.51 -4.01 13.70
C VAL A 47 7.30 -4.70 12.36
N GLN A 48 7.97 -5.85 12.13
CA GLN A 48 7.76 -6.63 10.92
C GLN A 48 6.35 -7.20 10.83
N GLU A 49 5.80 -7.71 11.94
CA GLU A 49 4.42 -8.21 11.99
C GLU A 49 3.40 -7.09 11.72
N ALA A 50 3.61 -5.89 12.28
CA ALA A 50 2.78 -4.73 11.99
C ALA A 50 2.82 -4.33 10.51
N ASN A 51 4.00 -4.35 9.88
CA ASN A 51 4.15 -4.09 8.45
C ASN A 51 3.40 -5.11 7.59
N ALA A 52 3.46 -6.39 7.95
CA ALA A 52 2.74 -7.45 7.24
C ALA A 52 1.22 -7.23 7.28
N TYR A 53 0.65 -6.84 8.43
CA TYR A 53 -0.77 -6.52 8.53
C TYR A 53 -1.18 -5.30 7.69
N LEU A 54 -0.35 -4.25 7.68
CA LEU A 54 -0.61 -3.07 6.85
C LEU A 54 -0.62 -3.43 5.36
N ILE A 55 0.37 -4.19 4.89
CA ILE A 55 0.46 -4.63 3.50
C ILE A 55 -0.72 -5.51 3.13
N ALA A 56 -1.09 -6.47 3.98
CA ALA A 56 -2.23 -7.34 3.73
C ALA A 56 -3.57 -6.59 3.64
N SER A 57 -3.67 -5.42 4.28
CA SER A 57 -4.86 -4.56 4.22
C SER A 57 -4.81 -3.53 3.08
N ALA A 58 -3.73 -3.49 2.28
CA ALA A 58 -3.49 -2.42 1.33
C ALA A 58 -4.58 -2.25 0.26
N PRO A 59 -5.14 -3.32 -0.35
CA PRO A 59 -6.22 -3.17 -1.33
C PRO A 59 -7.49 -2.55 -0.72
N GLU A 60 -7.90 -2.99 0.47
CA GLU A 60 -9.06 -2.47 1.20
C GLU A 60 -8.83 -1.02 1.62
N LEU A 61 -7.62 -0.69 2.10
CA LEU A 61 -7.24 0.67 2.47
C LEU A 61 -7.29 1.61 1.26
N LEU A 62 -6.80 1.18 0.09
CA LEU A 62 -6.86 1.98 -1.13
C LEU A 62 -8.31 2.22 -1.57
N GLU A 63 -9.16 1.20 -1.52
CA GLU A 63 -10.58 1.33 -1.85
C GLU A 63 -11.27 2.35 -0.93
N GLN A 64 -11.09 2.22 0.39
CA GLN A 64 -11.70 3.14 1.35
C GLN A 64 -11.12 4.56 1.22
N LEU A 65 -9.83 4.70 0.94
CA LEU A 65 -9.19 6.00 0.74
C LEU A 65 -9.77 6.73 -0.49
N ILE A 66 -9.90 6.04 -1.62
CA ILE A 66 -10.54 6.61 -2.84
C ILE A 66 -11.98 7.03 -2.52
N ARG A 67 -12.74 6.19 -1.81
CA ARG A 67 -14.13 6.49 -1.42
C ARG A 67 -14.23 7.72 -0.52
N LEU A 68 -13.36 7.83 0.49
CA LEU A 68 -13.32 8.96 1.42
C LEU A 68 -12.89 10.25 0.72
N ARG A 69 -11.82 10.20 -0.08
CA ARG A 69 -11.36 11.32 -0.91
C ARG A 69 -12.48 11.90 -1.76
N ASN A 70 -13.23 11.04 -2.47
CA ASN A 70 -14.34 11.49 -3.31
C ASN A 70 -15.49 12.10 -2.52
N LYS A 71 -15.73 11.61 -1.30
CA LYS A 71 -16.74 12.16 -0.40
C LYS A 71 -16.33 13.55 0.11
N ILE A 72 -15.08 13.73 0.51
CA ILE A 72 -14.54 15.01 0.99
C ILE A 72 -14.59 16.05 -0.13
N ALA A 73 -14.06 15.73 -1.32
CA ALA A 73 -14.09 16.61 -2.49
C ALA A 73 -15.52 17.04 -2.93
N SER A 74 -16.56 16.30 -2.52
CA SER A 74 -17.96 16.64 -2.81
C SER A 74 -18.57 17.67 -1.86
N TYR A 75 -18.03 17.79 -0.65
CA TYR A 75 -18.35 18.91 0.25
C TYR A 75 -17.45 20.07 -0.15
N LYS A 76 -17.96 21.30 -0.12
CA LYS A 76 -17.22 22.51 -0.48
C LYS A 76 -15.80 22.43 0.13
N PRO A 77 -14.74 22.30 -0.68
CA PRO A 77 -13.41 22.17 -0.15
C PRO A 77 -13.08 23.50 0.52
N ASP A 78 -12.96 23.50 1.85
CA ASP A 78 -12.15 24.51 2.50
C ASP A 78 -10.69 24.21 2.10
N ASP A 79 -9.87 25.24 1.86
CA ASP A 79 -8.49 25.10 1.30
C ASP A 79 -7.54 24.23 2.15
N ASP A 80 -7.97 23.76 3.34
CA ASP A 80 -7.16 23.07 4.36
C ASP A 80 -7.24 21.52 4.29
N ASP A 81 -7.96 20.94 3.31
CA ASP A 81 -8.18 19.47 3.24
C ASP A 81 -7.00 18.68 2.61
N ASP A 82 -5.94 19.35 2.12
CA ASP A 82 -4.71 18.75 1.55
C ASP A 82 -4.96 17.60 0.54
N LEU A 83 -6.03 17.71 -0.27
CA LEU A 83 -6.44 16.65 -1.20
C LEU A 83 -5.36 16.30 -2.24
N ASP A 84 -4.46 17.23 -2.54
CA ASP A 84 -3.33 17.01 -3.45
C ASP A 84 -2.37 15.92 -2.95
N ILE A 85 -2.15 15.83 -1.63
CA ILE A 85 -1.30 14.78 -1.03
C ILE A 85 -2.01 13.42 -1.15
N VAL A 86 -3.31 13.39 -0.87
CA VAL A 86 -4.13 12.17 -0.98
C VAL A 86 -4.14 11.67 -2.43
N ASP A 87 -4.31 12.59 -3.38
CA ASP A 87 -4.28 12.29 -4.81
C ASP A 87 -2.92 11.74 -5.24
N ALA A 88 -1.83 12.31 -4.74
CA ALA A 88 -0.48 11.82 -5.02
C ALA A 88 -0.28 10.38 -4.50
N VAL A 89 -0.72 10.08 -3.27
CA VAL A 89 -0.59 8.73 -2.70
C VAL A 89 -1.47 7.71 -3.44
N ILE A 90 -2.70 8.07 -3.82
CA ILE A 90 -3.58 7.23 -4.63
C ILE A 90 -2.95 6.96 -6.00
N ALA A 91 -2.44 7.97 -6.68
CA ALA A 91 -1.81 7.82 -7.99
C ALA A 91 -0.59 6.88 -7.93
N LYS A 92 0.25 7.01 -6.88
CA LYS A 92 1.35 6.09 -6.61
C LYS A 92 0.85 4.65 -6.44
N ALA A 93 -0.16 4.44 -5.60
CA ALA A 93 -0.72 3.12 -5.32
C ALA A 93 -1.38 2.47 -6.55
N LEU A 94 -1.87 3.27 -7.49
CA LEU A 94 -2.42 2.82 -8.78
C LEU A 94 -1.36 2.63 -9.87
N GLY A 95 -0.08 2.91 -9.59
CA GLY A 95 1.01 2.81 -10.57
C GLY A 95 0.93 3.85 -11.69
N GLN A 96 0.44 5.05 -11.38
CA GLN A 96 0.21 6.14 -12.35
C GLN A 96 1.24 7.28 -12.24
N GLN A 97 2.25 7.12 -11.40
CA GLN A 97 3.33 8.08 -11.15
C GLN A 97 4.65 7.57 -11.70
#